data_AF-A0A8S9MVK5-F1
#
_entry.id   AF-A0A8S9MVK5-F1
#
_cell.length_a   1.000
_cell.length_b   1.000
_cell.length_c   1.000
_cell.angle_alpha   90.00
_cell.angle_beta   90.00
_cell.angle_gamma   90.00
#
_symmetry.space_group_name_H-M   'P 1'
#
loop_
_entity.id
_entity.type
_entity.pdbx_description
1 polymer ?
#
loop_
_entity_poly.entity_id
_entity_poly.type
_entity_poly.pdbx_seq_one_letter_code
_entity_poly.pdbx_strand_id
1 'polypeptide(L)'
;MVGIPEEINEDDEKLFESFFVKDAPRQRTLADIIIKKIKDNDADVAEEERPDPELDPKVTKLYKGVAKIMSEYTIGKMPKAFVLITKMERWEDVLYLTEPEKWSPNAMYQATRIFAHHLKNSQIQRFYSYVLLPRVREDIRKNKRLHFALYQALKKSLYKPSAFNKGILFPLCKSGTCSLREAVIIGSILEKCSIPMLHSCVALLNLAEMEYCGTTSYFIKTLLEKKYCMPYRVLDALVAHFMRFVDEIRVMPVIWHQSLLTFVQRYKYELLKEDKEHFQTLLKRQRHHLVTPEILRELQGSRNRGEKEDDPMLTNYILFYLFFGIAFNSVVNSCDICYVISLTATHLQLQLSTTQSKKTGLTFQRCQWKRTDSFHCVLFWKKERQL
;
A
#
# COMPACT_ATOMS: atom_id res chain seq x y z
N MET A 1 -5.61 -4.16 23.44
CA MET A 1 -5.46 -5.63 23.42
C MET A 1 -5.10 -6.03 22.00
N VAL A 2 -3.98 -6.72 21.81
CA VAL A 2 -3.49 -7.13 20.49
C VAL A 2 -4.11 -8.49 20.20
N GLY A 3 -5.13 -8.54 19.33
CA GLY A 3 -5.57 -9.78 18.72
C GLY A 3 -4.51 -10.22 17.72
N ILE A 4 -3.67 -11.16 18.14
CA ILE A 4 -3.02 -12.08 17.20
C ILE A 4 -4.12 -13.08 16.81
N PRO A 5 -4.26 -13.47 15.53
CA PRO A 5 -5.50 -14.06 15.03
C PRO A 5 -5.86 -15.36 15.74
N GLU A 6 -7.15 -15.68 15.67
CA GLU A 6 -7.70 -17.03 15.80
C GLU A 6 -6.68 -18.09 15.34
N GLU A 7 -6.65 -19.22 16.05
CA GLU A 7 -5.88 -20.39 15.65
C GLU A 7 -6.02 -20.58 14.13
N ILE A 8 -4.90 -20.48 13.41
CA ILE A 8 -4.89 -20.66 11.96
C ILE A 8 -5.48 -22.03 11.69
N ASN A 9 -6.63 -22.08 11.02
CA ASN A 9 -7.30 -23.33 10.71
C ASN A 9 -6.40 -24.18 9.81
N GLU A 10 -6.26 -25.47 10.11
CA GLU A 10 -5.45 -26.40 9.32
C GLU A 10 -5.93 -26.49 7.88
N ASP A 11 -7.24 -26.35 7.65
CA ASP A 11 -7.81 -26.37 6.30
C ASP A 11 -7.40 -25.15 5.48
N ASP A 12 -7.28 -23.98 6.13
CA ASP A 12 -6.74 -22.79 5.48
C ASP A 12 -5.27 -23.00 5.14
N GLU A 13 -4.46 -23.53 6.05
CA GLU A 13 -3.04 -23.79 5.82
C GLU A 13 -2.84 -24.72 4.60
N LYS A 14 -3.62 -25.80 4.49
CA LYS A 14 -3.61 -26.71 3.31
C LYS A 14 -4.06 -26.01 2.03
N LEU A 15 -5.07 -25.14 2.10
CA LEU A 15 -5.54 -24.39 0.94
C LEU A 15 -4.43 -23.46 0.43
N PHE A 16 -3.73 -22.75 1.33
CA PHE A 16 -2.59 -21.91 0.94
C PHE A 16 -1.42 -22.70 0.36
N GLU A 17 -1.14 -23.89 0.90
CA GLU A 17 -0.10 -24.79 0.36
C GLU A 17 -0.39 -25.21 -1.09
N SER A 18 -1.66 -25.32 -1.50
CA SER A 18 -2.03 -25.60 -2.90
C SER A 18 -1.64 -24.48 -3.89
N PHE A 19 -1.35 -23.28 -3.38
CA PHE A 19 -0.85 -22.13 -4.14
C PHE A 19 0.66 -21.92 -4.01
N PHE A 20 1.40 -22.80 -3.31
CA PHE A 20 2.86 -22.73 -3.25
C PHE A 20 3.51 -23.27 -4.51
N VAL A 21 4.65 -22.67 -4.86
CA VAL A 21 5.53 -23.17 -5.92
C VAL A 21 6.34 -24.33 -5.34
N LYS A 22 6.01 -25.57 -5.73
CA LYS A 22 6.56 -26.80 -5.15
C LYS A 22 8.09 -26.92 -5.31
N ASP A 23 8.67 -26.33 -6.36
CA ASP A 23 10.11 -26.36 -6.67
C ASP A 23 10.78 -24.98 -6.56
N ALA A 24 10.37 -24.19 -5.58
CA ALA A 24 10.94 -22.87 -5.40
C ALA A 24 12.42 -22.92 -4.95
N PRO A 25 13.32 -22.13 -5.59
CA PRO A 25 14.73 -22.11 -5.21
C PRO A 25 14.92 -21.57 -3.80
N ARG A 26 15.86 -22.17 -3.05
CA ARG A 26 16.23 -21.73 -1.70
C ARG A 26 16.62 -20.25 -1.74
N GLN A 27 16.09 -19.48 -0.80
CA GLN A 27 16.39 -18.06 -0.69
C GLN A 27 17.89 -17.87 -0.41
N ARG A 28 18.53 -17.03 -1.25
CA ARG A 28 19.96 -16.71 -1.14
C ARG A 28 20.24 -15.84 0.08
N THR A 29 21.24 -16.23 0.85
CA THR A 29 21.81 -15.49 1.98
C THR A 29 23.03 -14.66 1.56
N LEU A 30 23.53 -13.80 2.44
CA LEU A 30 24.77 -13.06 2.19
C LEU A 30 25.95 -14.02 1.97
N ALA A 31 26.01 -15.10 2.74
CA ALA A 31 27.00 -16.14 2.61
C ALA A 31 27.00 -16.75 1.19
N ASP A 32 25.83 -17.12 0.68
CA ASP A 32 25.71 -17.76 -0.64
C ASP A 32 26.22 -16.87 -1.78
N ILE A 33 26.04 -15.55 -1.64
CA ILE A 33 26.47 -14.58 -2.66
C ILE A 33 27.97 -14.40 -2.64
N ILE A 34 28.57 -14.35 -1.45
CA ILE A 34 30.02 -14.19 -1.31
C ILE A 34 30.71 -15.46 -1.77
N ILE A 35 30.22 -16.63 -1.37
CA ILE A 35 30.72 -17.93 -1.86
C ILE A 35 30.64 -17.99 -3.38
N LYS A 36 29.50 -17.59 -3.98
CA LYS A 36 29.36 -17.54 -5.43
C LYS A 36 30.38 -16.59 -6.09
N LYS A 37 30.56 -15.38 -5.55
CA LYS A 37 31.54 -14.42 -6.09
C LYS A 37 32.97 -14.93 -6.02
N ILE A 38 33.32 -15.63 -4.94
CA ILE A 38 34.64 -16.23 -4.78
C ILE A 38 34.82 -17.36 -5.79
N LYS A 39 33.84 -18.26 -5.95
CA LYS A 39 33.86 -19.32 -6.97
C LYS A 39 33.96 -18.79 -8.41
N ASP A 40 33.27 -17.68 -8.71
CA ASP A 40 33.31 -17.06 -10.05
C ASP A 40 34.70 -16.44 -10.34
N ASN A 41 35.47 -16.09 -9.30
CA ASN A 41 36.82 -15.55 -9.42
C ASN A 41 37.92 -16.62 -9.34
N ASP A 42 37.73 -17.65 -8.50
CA ASP A 42 38.66 -18.74 -8.24
C ASP A 42 37.93 -20.09 -8.44
N ALA A 43 38.20 -20.77 -9.55
CA ALA A 43 37.53 -22.01 -9.94
C ALA A 43 37.85 -23.23 -9.03
N ASP A 44 38.86 -23.13 -8.17
CA ASP A 44 39.41 -24.25 -7.39
C ASP A 44 38.91 -24.30 -5.93
N VAL A 45 37.92 -23.48 -5.54
CA VAL A 45 37.43 -23.42 -4.16
C VAL A 45 36.41 -24.55 -3.87
N ALA A 46 36.80 -25.50 -3.03
CA ALA A 46 35.98 -26.63 -2.59
C ALA A 46 34.70 -26.21 -1.84
N GLU A 47 33.65 -27.04 -1.91
CA GLU A 47 32.28 -26.69 -1.46
C GLU A 47 32.07 -26.56 0.06
N GLU A 48 32.99 -27.09 0.88
CA GLU A 48 32.77 -27.25 2.32
C GLU A 48 33.40 -26.18 3.22
N GLU A 49 34.39 -25.42 2.71
CA GLU A 49 34.97 -24.32 3.48
C GLU A 49 34.26 -23.01 3.16
N ARG A 50 33.80 -22.29 4.21
CA ARG A 50 33.38 -20.89 4.08
C ARG A 50 34.63 -20.07 3.76
N PRO A 51 34.86 -19.67 2.49
CA PRO A 51 36.10 -19.01 2.15
C PRO A 51 36.04 -17.61 2.76
N ASP A 52 37.08 -17.24 3.51
CA ASP A 52 37.19 -15.88 4.02
C ASP A 52 37.50 -14.95 2.83
N PRO A 53 36.80 -13.80 2.70
CA PRO A 53 37.14 -12.82 1.68
C PRO A 53 38.60 -12.37 1.86
N GLU A 54 39.31 -12.18 0.74
CA GLU A 54 40.66 -11.61 0.76
C GLU A 54 40.63 -10.19 1.34
N LEU A 55 41.00 -10.09 2.61
CA LEU A 55 41.06 -8.88 3.43
C LEU A 55 42.31 -8.96 4.31
N ASP A 56 42.81 -7.79 4.74
CA ASP A 56 43.96 -7.71 5.65
C ASP A 56 43.73 -8.61 6.88
N PRO A 57 44.67 -9.52 7.22
CA PRO A 57 44.56 -10.40 8.37
C PRO A 57 44.19 -9.69 9.69
N LYS A 58 44.62 -8.44 9.88
CA LYS A 58 44.26 -7.64 11.06
C LYS A 58 42.77 -7.30 11.09
N VAL A 59 42.20 -6.96 9.95
CA VAL A 59 40.78 -6.66 9.78
C VAL A 59 39.96 -7.93 10.04
N THR A 60 40.39 -9.06 9.47
CA THR A 60 39.75 -10.36 9.67
C THR A 60 39.72 -10.76 11.14
N LYS A 61 40.84 -10.65 11.85
CA LYS A 61 40.91 -10.95 13.29
C LYS A 61 40.02 -10.03 14.13
N LEU A 62 39.98 -8.74 13.80
CA LEU A 62 39.14 -7.76 14.49
C LEU A 62 37.64 -8.09 14.36
N TYR A 63 37.16 -8.32 13.14
CA TYR A 63 35.73 -8.56 12.90
C TYR A 63 35.26 -9.95 13.33
N LYS A 64 36.13 -10.96 13.32
CA LYS A 64 35.87 -12.24 14.01
C LYS A 64 35.70 -12.05 15.52
N GLY A 65 36.46 -11.12 16.14
CA GLY A 65 36.25 -10.72 17.53
C GLY A 65 34.91 -10.02 17.75
N VAL A 66 34.50 -9.13 16.83
CA VAL A 66 33.18 -8.47 16.87
C VAL A 66 32.04 -9.50 16.71
N ALA A 67 32.22 -10.55 15.91
CA ALA A 67 31.23 -11.61 15.73
C ALA A 67 30.81 -12.25 17.06
N LYS A 68 31.79 -12.57 17.92
CA LYS A 68 31.56 -13.13 19.26
C LYS A 68 30.69 -12.20 20.11
N ILE A 69 31.04 -10.92 20.15
CA ILE A 69 30.27 -9.89 20.88
C ILE A 69 28.83 -9.80 20.35
N MET A 70 28.65 -9.83 19.02
CA MET A 70 27.35 -9.75 18.38
C MET A 70 26.44 -10.96 18.67
N SER A 71 27.02 -12.13 18.91
CA SER A 71 26.27 -13.34 19.27
C SER A 71 25.70 -13.28 20.68
N GLU A 72 26.41 -12.66 21.62
CA GLU A 72 26.04 -12.55 23.04
C GLU A 72 25.34 -11.22 23.39
N TYR A 73 25.29 -10.27 22.45
CA TYR A 73 24.80 -8.93 22.71
C TYR A 73 23.34 -8.92 23.18
N THR A 74 23.06 -8.25 24.29
CA THR A 74 21.69 -8.09 24.81
C THR A 74 21.31 -6.63 24.89
N ILE A 75 22.08 -5.83 25.62
CA ILE A 75 21.85 -4.40 25.85
C ILE A 75 23.18 -3.65 25.88
N GLY A 76 23.15 -2.34 25.58
CA GLY A 76 24.31 -1.47 25.67
C GLY A 76 24.71 -0.83 24.34
N LYS A 77 25.89 -0.23 24.30
CA LYS A 77 26.40 0.44 23.09
C LYS A 77 26.96 -0.59 22.12
N MET A 78 26.66 -0.41 20.83
CA MET A 78 27.23 -1.26 19.78
C MET A 78 28.74 -0.99 19.63
N PRO A 79 29.57 -2.01 19.33
CA PRO A 79 31.00 -1.82 19.11
C PRO A 79 31.26 -0.76 18.04
N LYS A 80 32.19 0.17 18.30
CA LYS A 80 32.54 1.23 17.33
C LYS A 80 33.00 0.65 15.99
N ALA A 81 33.74 -0.46 16.03
CA ALA A 81 34.17 -1.19 14.84
C ALA A 81 32.96 -1.65 13.99
N PHE A 82 31.86 -2.08 14.61
CA PHE A 82 30.66 -2.47 13.88
C PHE A 82 30.00 -1.29 13.17
N VAL A 83 29.94 -0.13 13.81
CA VAL A 83 29.41 1.10 13.19
C VAL A 83 30.29 1.54 12.01
N LEU A 84 31.61 1.30 12.08
CA LEU A 84 32.53 1.65 11.00
C LEU A 84 32.25 0.90 9.69
N ILE A 85 31.65 -0.29 9.75
CA ILE A 85 31.25 -1.09 8.57
C ILE A 85 30.41 -0.26 7.60
N THR A 86 29.53 0.63 8.09
CA THR A 86 28.65 1.43 7.22
C THR A 86 29.40 2.45 6.37
N LYS A 87 30.66 2.75 6.68
CA LYS A 87 31.50 3.71 5.96
C LYS A 87 32.48 3.02 5.00
N MET A 88 32.61 1.71 5.06
CA MET A 88 33.53 0.94 4.23
C MET A 88 32.94 0.71 2.84
N GLU A 89 33.80 0.68 1.82
CA GLU A 89 33.38 0.36 0.44
C GLU A 89 33.00 -1.13 0.32
N ARG A 90 33.87 -2.02 0.81
CA ARG A 90 33.65 -3.48 0.88
C ARG A 90 32.88 -3.91 2.14
N TRP A 91 31.79 -3.20 2.47
CA TRP A 91 31.04 -3.44 3.71
C TRP A 91 30.41 -4.84 3.78
N GLU A 92 30.04 -5.46 2.64
CA GLU A 92 29.43 -6.79 2.60
C GLU A 92 30.40 -7.90 3.03
N ASP A 93 31.63 -7.83 2.53
CA ASP A 93 32.69 -8.79 2.85
C ASP A 93 33.05 -8.71 4.34
N VAL A 94 33.15 -7.48 4.86
CA VAL A 94 33.40 -7.23 6.28
C VAL A 94 32.22 -7.69 7.15
N LEU A 95 30.99 -7.49 6.67
CA LEU A 95 29.79 -7.94 7.39
C LEU A 95 29.73 -9.46 7.47
N TYR A 96 30.14 -10.16 6.41
CA TYR A 96 30.19 -11.62 6.38
C TYR A 96 31.09 -12.20 7.47
N LEU A 97 32.25 -11.58 7.73
CA LEU A 97 33.16 -11.97 8.82
C LEU A 97 32.53 -11.89 10.21
N THR A 98 31.46 -11.09 10.38
CA THR A 98 30.75 -10.97 11.65
C THR A 98 29.68 -12.05 11.85
N GLU A 99 29.53 -12.99 10.92
CA GLU A 99 28.60 -14.13 10.94
C GLU A 99 27.14 -13.74 11.29
N PRO A 100 26.43 -13.00 10.42
CA PRO A 100 25.12 -12.43 10.74
C PRO A 100 24.03 -13.44 11.14
N GLU A 101 24.12 -14.67 10.63
CA GLU A 101 23.25 -15.78 11.05
C GLU A 101 23.31 -16.08 12.56
N LYS A 102 24.46 -15.89 13.21
CA LYS A 102 24.68 -16.21 14.64
C LYS A 102 24.43 -15.05 15.59
N TRP A 103 24.09 -13.86 15.08
CA TRP A 103 23.83 -12.70 15.94
C TRP A 103 22.67 -12.95 16.89
N SER A 104 22.67 -12.28 18.05
CA SER A 104 21.47 -12.28 18.89
C SER A 104 20.31 -11.52 18.21
N PRO A 105 19.04 -11.81 18.56
CA PRO A 105 17.91 -11.02 18.07
C PRO A 105 18.00 -9.52 18.40
N ASN A 106 18.57 -9.20 19.57
CA ASN A 106 18.78 -7.81 20.01
C ASN A 106 19.86 -7.11 19.18
N ALA A 107 20.93 -7.84 18.83
CA ALA A 107 21.98 -7.34 17.95
C ALA A 107 21.43 -7.04 16.55
N MET A 108 20.57 -7.92 16.02
CA MET A 108 19.93 -7.72 14.73
C MET A 108 19.06 -6.45 14.69
N TYR A 109 18.33 -6.15 15.78
CA TYR A 109 17.57 -4.91 15.91
C TYR A 109 18.46 -3.67 15.86
N GLN A 110 19.55 -3.66 16.64
CA GLN A 110 20.48 -2.52 16.66
C GLN A 110 21.21 -2.36 15.33
N ALA A 111 21.65 -3.47 14.73
CA ALA A 111 22.24 -3.49 13.41
C ALA A 111 21.29 -2.86 12.40
N THR A 112 20.03 -3.31 12.36
CA THR A 112 19.01 -2.76 11.46
C THR A 112 18.83 -1.26 11.64
N ARG A 113 18.82 -0.76 12.88
CA ARG A 113 18.75 0.70 13.16
C ARG A 113 19.94 1.46 12.60
N ILE A 114 21.16 0.96 12.83
CA ILE A 114 22.41 1.60 12.41
C ILE A 114 22.48 1.61 10.88
N PHE A 115 22.29 0.46 10.24
CA PHE A 115 22.33 0.32 8.78
C PHE A 115 21.25 1.16 8.10
N ALA A 116 20.01 1.15 8.60
CA ALA A 116 18.92 1.95 8.01
C ALA A 116 19.17 3.48 8.10
N HIS A 117 19.99 3.92 9.05
CA HIS A 117 20.32 5.33 9.23
C HIS A 117 21.52 5.76 8.38
N HIS A 118 22.59 4.94 8.31
CA HIS A 118 23.86 5.35 7.71
C HIS A 118 24.06 4.89 6.26
N LEU A 119 23.45 3.78 5.83
CA LEU A 119 23.66 3.26 4.48
C LEU A 119 22.79 3.96 3.42
N LYS A 120 23.19 3.83 2.15
CA LYS A 120 22.38 4.23 1.00
C LYS A 120 21.24 3.24 0.76
N ASN A 121 20.15 3.69 0.12
CA ASN A 121 18.96 2.85 -0.13
C ASN A 121 19.29 1.51 -0.84
N SER A 122 20.24 1.50 -1.79
CA SER A 122 20.67 0.28 -2.49
C SER A 122 21.38 -0.71 -1.57
N GLN A 123 22.24 -0.23 -0.67
CA GLN A 123 22.95 -1.05 0.30
C GLN A 123 21.97 -1.57 1.38
N ILE A 124 21.04 -0.73 1.84
CA ILE A 124 19.98 -1.12 2.78
C ILE A 124 19.12 -2.25 2.18
N GLN A 125 18.73 -2.13 0.90
CA GLN A 125 17.98 -3.18 0.21
C GLN A 125 18.73 -4.52 0.25
N ARG A 126 20.05 -4.53 -0.01
CA ARG A 126 20.88 -5.74 0.04
C ARG A 126 20.97 -6.31 1.45
N PHE A 127 21.19 -5.47 2.47
CA PHE A 127 21.16 -5.89 3.87
C PHE A 127 19.81 -6.54 4.24
N TYR A 128 18.70 -5.93 3.84
CA TYR A 128 17.37 -6.50 4.10
C TYR A 128 17.16 -7.85 3.40
N SER A 129 17.58 -7.96 2.14
CA SER A 129 17.39 -9.17 1.33
C SER A 129 18.20 -10.36 1.82
N TYR A 130 19.45 -10.11 2.24
CA TYR A 130 20.44 -11.17 2.44
C TYR A 130 20.77 -11.45 3.91
N VAL A 131 20.39 -10.54 4.82
CA VAL A 131 20.65 -10.70 6.26
C VAL A 131 19.34 -10.70 7.05
N LEU A 132 18.55 -9.63 6.96
CA LEU A 132 17.36 -9.47 7.81
C LEU A 132 16.25 -10.46 7.45
N LEU A 133 15.88 -10.56 6.16
CA LEU A 133 14.80 -11.43 5.71
C LEU A 133 15.08 -12.92 5.98
N PRO A 134 16.25 -13.50 5.62
CA PRO A 134 16.56 -14.89 5.95
C PRO A 134 16.50 -15.15 7.46
N ARG A 135 16.99 -14.23 8.29
CA ARG A 135 16.96 -14.36 9.75
C ARG A 135 15.54 -14.38 10.31
N VAL A 136 14.65 -13.53 9.80
CA VAL A 136 13.24 -13.49 10.21
C VAL A 136 12.53 -14.79 9.84
N ARG A 137 12.72 -15.28 8.62
CA ARG A 137 12.12 -16.54 8.16
C ARG A 137 12.59 -17.74 8.98
N GLU A 138 13.88 -17.77 9.30
CA GLU A 138 14.44 -18.82 10.15
C GLU A 138 13.82 -18.84 11.55
N ASP A 139 13.68 -17.68 12.18
CA ASP A 139 13.08 -17.55 13.51
C ASP A 139 11.62 -18.01 13.52
N ILE A 140 10.84 -17.60 12.51
CA ILE A 140 9.44 -18.03 12.36
C ILE A 140 9.35 -19.54 12.12
N ARG A 141 10.24 -20.12 11.32
CA ARG A 141 10.24 -21.56 11.05
C ARG A 141 10.52 -22.37 12.32
N LYS A 142 11.52 -21.96 13.11
CA LYS A 142 11.93 -22.65 14.34
C LYS A 142 10.92 -22.48 15.48
N ASN A 143 10.53 -21.23 15.75
CA ASN A 143 9.77 -20.89 16.95
C ASN A 143 8.27 -20.82 16.71
N LYS A 144 7.81 -20.85 15.45
CA LYS A 144 6.41 -20.61 15.02
C LYS A 144 5.83 -19.25 15.41
N ARG A 145 6.64 -18.39 16.05
CA ARG A 145 6.37 -17.01 16.46
C ARG A 145 7.63 -16.19 16.23
N LEU A 146 7.49 -14.89 15.98
CA LEU A 146 8.63 -14.01 15.77
C LEU A 146 9.09 -13.39 17.10
N HIS A 147 10.40 -13.44 17.36
CA HIS A 147 11.00 -12.77 18.51
C HIS A 147 10.73 -11.26 18.50
N PHE A 148 10.44 -10.67 19.67
CA PHE A 148 10.07 -9.26 19.80
C PHE A 148 11.10 -8.30 19.18
N ALA A 149 12.40 -8.51 19.43
CA ALA A 149 13.45 -7.67 18.84
C ALA A 149 13.50 -7.73 17.30
N LEU A 150 13.22 -8.90 16.69
CA LEU A 150 13.14 -9.04 15.24
C LEU A 150 11.90 -8.35 14.68
N TYR A 151 10.78 -8.43 15.39
CA TYR A 151 9.58 -7.66 15.06
C TYR A 151 9.87 -6.14 15.09
N GLN A 152 10.60 -5.65 16.09
CA GLN A 152 11.04 -4.25 16.14
C GLN A 152 12.05 -3.90 15.03
N ALA A 153 12.90 -4.84 14.63
CA ALA A 153 13.82 -4.67 13.50
C ALA A 153 13.05 -4.46 12.19
N LEU A 154 12.05 -5.30 11.93
CA LEU A 154 11.14 -5.14 10.78
C LEU A 154 10.37 -3.81 10.85
N LYS A 155 9.82 -3.46 12.01
CA LYS A 155 9.17 -2.15 12.21
C LYS A 155 10.10 -0.98 11.89
N LYS A 156 11.38 -1.08 12.29
CA LYS A 156 12.39 -0.06 11.97
C LYS A 156 12.76 -0.05 10.50
N SER A 157 12.80 -1.21 9.84
CA SER A 157 13.16 -1.31 8.43
C SER A 157 12.19 -0.56 7.51
N LEU A 158 10.92 -0.47 7.91
CA LEU A 158 9.84 0.26 7.23
C LEU A 158 10.03 1.78 7.18
N TYR A 159 10.92 2.36 8.00
CA TYR A 159 11.28 3.79 7.89
C TYR A 159 11.95 4.11 6.54
N LYS A 160 12.43 3.09 5.81
CA LYS A 160 12.95 3.19 4.44
C LYS A 160 12.08 2.34 3.51
N PRO A 161 10.87 2.80 3.13
CA PRO A 161 9.86 1.98 2.45
C PRO A 161 10.31 1.43 1.10
N SER A 162 11.09 2.20 0.33
CA SER A 162 11.64 1.73 -0.96
C SER A 162 12.55 0.52 -0.79
N ALA A 163 13.44 0.54 0.22
CA ALA A 163 14.32 -0.57 0.53
C ALA A 163 13.56 -1.75 1.15
N PHE A 164 12.56 -1.48 1.99
CA PHE A 164 11.68 -2.51 2.56
C PHE A 164 10.94 -3.29 1.47
N ASN A 165 10.30 -2.59 0.52
CA ASN A 165 9.54 -3.24 -0.55
C ASN A 165 10.44 -4.12 -1.41
N LYS A 166 11.58 -3.59 -1.85
CA LYS A 166 12.51 -4.32 -2.73
C LYS A 166 13.33 -5.40 -2.01
N GLY A 167 13.56 -5.25 -0.71
CA GLY A 167 14.44 -6.12 0.06
C GLY A 167 13.73 -7.13 0.96
N ILE A 168 12.47 -6.89 1.32
CA ILE A 168 11.69 -7.77 2.21
C ILE A 168 10.44 -8.25 1.49
N LEU A 169 9.53 -7.34 1.14
CA LEU A 169 8.21 -7.70 0.63
C LEU A 169 8.26 -8.44 -0.71
N PHE A 170 8.93 -7.87 -1.72
CA PHE A 170 8.98 -8.49 -3.04
C PHE A 170 9.78 -9.79 -3.07
N PRO A 171 10.98 -9.90 -2.45
CA PRO A 171 11.69 -11.18 -2.40
C PRO A 171 10.89 -12.26 -1.67
N LEU A 172 10.14 -11.91 -0.62
CA LEU A 172 9.28 -12.85 0.09
C LEU A 172 8.18 -13.41 -0.83
N CYS A 173 7.41 -12.54 -1.50
CA CYS A 173 6.34 -12.99 -2.39
C CYS A 173 6.87 -13.72 -3.64
N LYS A 174 7.96 -13.20 -4.25
CA LYS A 174 8.60 -13.84 -5.42
C LYS A 174 9.20 -15.19 -5.13
N SER A 175 9.54 -15.49 -3.87
CA SER A 175 10.09 -16.78 -3.51
C SER A 175 9.08 -17.92 -3.60
N GLY A 176 7.76 -17.63 -3.66
CA GLY A 176 6.72 -18.67 -3.76
C GLY A 176 6.59 -19.59 -2.53
N THR A 177 7.43 -19.41 -1.51
CA THR A 177 7.51 -20.23 -0.28
C THR A 177 7.03 -19.49 0.96
N CYS A 178 6.36 -18.34 0.79
CA CYS A 178 5.88 -17.53 1.89
C CYS A 178 4.78 -18.28 2.64
N SER A 179 5.04 -18.65 3.89
CA SER A 179 4.05 -19.31 4.75
C SER A 179 2.96 -18.32 5.20
N LEU A 180 1.79 -18.85 5.59
CA LEU A 180 0.70 -18.04 6.10
C LEU A 180 1.11 -17.26 7.37
N ARG A 181 1.90 -17.89 8.26
CA ARG A 181 2.42 -17.24 9.48
C ARG A 181 3.38 -16.10 9.17
N GLU A 182 4.28 -16.28 8.19
CA GLU A 182 5.15 -15.21 7.71
C GLU A 182 4.33 -14.02 7.18
N ALA A 183 3.29 -14.29 6.39
CA ALA A 183 2.42 -13.29 5.81
C ALA A 183 1.63 -12.50 6.87
N VAL A 184 1.03 -13.19 7.84
CA VAL A 184 0.29 -12.55 8.96
C VAL A 184 1.21 -11.65 9.79
N ILE A 185 2.41 -12.14 10.14
CA ILE A 185 3.35 -11.38 10.97
C ILE A 185 3.81 -10.12 10.23
N ILE A 186 4.27 -10.25 8.99
CA ILE A 186 4.78 -9.11 8.21
C ILE A 186 3.65 -8.17 7.83
N GLY A 187 2.47 -8.70 7.49
CA GLY A 187 1.25 -7.93 7.23
C GLY A 187 0.83 -7.09 8.43
N SER A 188 0.90 -7.63 9.66
CA SER A 188 0.59 -6.87 10.88
C SER A 188 1.50 -5.66 11.10
N ILE A 189 2.75 -5.72 10.60
CA ILE A 189 3.69 -4.59 10.67
C ILE A 189 3.32 -3.55 9.62
N LEU A 190 2.98 -3.98 8.40
CA LEU A 190 2.49 -3.09 7.35
C LEU A 190 1.22 -2.37 7.77
N GLU A 191 0.31 -3.05 8.47
CA GLU A 191 -0.93 -2.49 9.01
C GLU A 191 -0.66 -1.41 10.07
N LYS A 192 0.27 -1.65 11.00
CA LYS A 192 0.57 -0.71 12.09
C LYS A 192 1.44 0.48 11.68
N CYS A 193 2.29 0.32 10.67
CA CYS A 193 3.19 1.37 10.22
C CYS A 193 2.53 2.28 9.17
N SER A 194 2.80 3.58 9.24
CA SER A 194 2.41 4.51 8.16
C SER A 194 3.42 4.44 7.03
N ILE A 195 2.95 4.28 5.79
CA ILE A 195 3.78 4.15 4.59
C ILE A 195 3.38 5.27 3.63
N PRO A 196 4.32 6.03 3.04
CA PRO A 196 3.96 7.05 2.07
C PRO A 196 3.16 6.46 0.89
N MET A 197 2.15 7.19 0.44
CA MET A 197 1.23 6.78 -0.64
C MET A 197 1.97 6.25 -1.86
N LEU A 198 2.93 7.00 -2.39
CA LEU A 198 3.65 6.63 -3.61
C LEU A 198 4.35 5.26 -3.51
N HIS A 199 4.94 4.95 -2.35
CA HIS A 199 5.59 3.65 -2.14
C HIS A 199 4.58 2.51 -2.00
N SER A 200 3.40 2.78 -1.45
CA SER A 200 2.30 1.82 -1.36
C SER A 200 1.71 1.53 -2.74
N CYS A 201 1.55 2.54 -3.59
CA CYS A 201 1.11 2.38 -4.98
C CYS A 201 2.05 1.47 -5.77
N VAL A 202 3.36 1.72 -5.68
CA VAL A 202 4.37 0.89 -6.36
C VAL A 202 4.38 -0.53 -5.81
N ALA A 203 4.21 -0.69 -4.49
CA ALA A 203 4.10 -2.01 -3.88
C ALA A 203 2.91 -2.80 -4.43
N LEU A 204 1.72 -2.19 -4.45
CA LEU A 204 0.51 -2.79 -4.98
C LEU A 204 0.64 -3.16 -6.45
N LEU A 205 1.18 -2.27 -7.29
CA LEU A 205 1.39 -2.55 -8.71
C LEU A 205 2.26 -3.80 -8.92
N ASN A 206 3.39 -3.88 -8.21
CA ASN A 206 4.30 -5.03 -8.32
C ASN A 206 3.66 -6.32 -7.77
N LEU A 207 2.88 -6.23 -6.68
CA LEU A 207 2.14 -7.37 -6.10
C LEU A 207 1.02 -7.85 -7.03
N ALA A 208 0.40 -6.93 -7.76
CA ALA A 208 -0.64 -7.24 -8.74
C ALA A 208 -0.07 -7.97 -9.96
N GLU A 209 1.07 -7.50 -10.48
CA GLU A 209 1.73 -8.03 -11.67
C GLU A 209 2.44 -9.37 -11.43
N MET A 210 2.94 -9.63 -10.22
CA MET A 210 3.67 -10.87 -9.92
C MET A 210 2.77 -12.13 -9.93
N GLU A 211 3.42 -13.29 -9.95
CA GLU A 211 2.78 -14.59 -9.82
C GLU A 211 1.99 -14.67 -8.52
N TYR A 212 0.78 -15.24 -8.63
CA TYR A 212 -0.10 -15.35 -7.49
C TYR A 212 0.34 -16.50 -6.58
N CYS A 213 0.70 -16.13 -5.35
CA CYS A 213 0.74 -17.02 -4.20
C CYS A 213 -0.44 -16.63 -3.30
N GLY A 214 -1.12 -17.58 -2.67
CA GLY A 214 -2.30 -17.28 -1.83
C GLY A 214 -2.02 -16.20 -0.78
N THR A 215 -0.82 -16.20 -0.20
CA THR A 215 -0.36 -15.20 0.79
C THR A 215 -0.20 -13.77 0.24
N THR A 216 -0.03 -13.60 -1.07
CA THR A 216 0.06 -12.27 -1.71
C THR A 216 -1.22 -11.46 -1.51
N SER A 217 -2.39 -12.12 -1.47
CA SER A 217 -3.68 -11.48 -1.16
C SER A 217 -3.69 -10.81 0.21
N TYR A 218 -2.96 -11.36 1.19
CA TYR A 218 -2.86 -10.76 2.53
C TYR A 218 -2.21 -9.37 2.45
N PHE A 219 -1.09 -9.26 1.73
CA PHE A 219 -0.39 -7.98 1.56
C PHE A 219 -1.18 -6.99 0.72
N ILE A 220 -1.84 -7.46 -0.35
CA ILE A 220 -2.72 -6.60 -1.18
C ILE A 220 -3.84 -6.03 -0.31
N LYS A 221 -4.55 -6.88 0.46
CA LYS A 221 -5.60 -6.45 1.39
C LYS A 221 -5.08 -5.40 2.37
N THR A 222 -3.99 -5.68 3.10
CA THR A 222 -3.42 -4.76 4.10
C THR A 222 -3.02 -3.40 3.50
N LEU A 223 -2.52 -3.38 2.26
CA LEU A 223 -2.17 -2.13 1.58
C LEU A 223 -3.41 -1.36 1.10
N LEU A 224 -4.48 -2.04 0.69
CA LEU A 224 -5.75 -1.42 0.33
C LEU A 224 -6.48 -0.84 1.56
N GLU A 225 -6.36 -1.49 2.72
CA GLU A 225 -6.90 -1.01 4.00
C GLU A 225 -6.29 0.32 4.47
N LYS A 226 -5.15 0.73 3.89
CA LYS A 226 -4.59 2.07 4.10
C LYS A 226 -5.42 3.19 3.47
N LYS A 227 -6.35 2.86 2.58
CA LYS A 227 -7.33 3.79 1.98
C LYS A 227 -6.72 4.99 1.25
N TYR A 228 -5.48 4.88 0.78
CA TYR A 228 -4.82 5.93 0.02
C TYR A 228 -5.50 6.17 -1.34
N CYS A 229 -5.35 7.38 -1.87
CA CYS A 229 -5.72 7.68 -3.25
C CYS A 229 -4.72 7.02 -4.19
N MET A 230 -5.20 6.21 -5.14
CA MET A 230 -4.34 5.45 -6.04
C MET A 230 -4.41 6.05 -7.45
N PRO A 231 -3.29 6.08 -8.20
CA PRO A 231 -3.31 6.38 -9.63
C PRO A 231 -4.11 5.33 -10.41
N TYR A 232 -4.79 5.75 -11.48
CA TYR A 232 -5.61 4.84 -12.30
C TYR A 232 -4.83 3.62 -12.80
N ARG A 233 -3.58 3.79 -13.25
CA ARG A 233 -2.72 2.66 -13.65
C ARG A 233 -2.62 1.55 -12.59
N VAL A 234 -2.64 1.90 -11.31
CA VAL A 234 -2.59 0.92 -10.22
C VAL A 234 -3.94 0.23 -10.05
N LEU A 235 -5.04 0.96 -10.21
CA LEU A 235 -6.39 0.39 -10.17
C LEU A 235 -6.59 -0.57 -11.34
N ASP A 236 -6.22 -0.17 -12.56
CA ASP A 236 -6.31 -0.98 -13.77
C ASP A 236 -5.51 -2.29 -13.61
N ALA A 237 -4.30 -2.20 -13.03
CA ALA A 237 -3.49 -3.38 -12.73
C ALA A 237 -4.12 -4.29 -11.66
N LEU A 238 -4.82 -3.73 -10.67
CA LEU A 238 -5.54 -4.52 -9.67
C LEU A 238 -6.78 -5.20 -10.26
N VAL A 239 -7.53 -4.50 -11.12
CA VAL A 239 -8.64 -5.11 -11.88
C VAL A 239 -8.10 -6.27 -12.71
N ALA A 240 -7.04 -6.04 -13.49
CA ALA A 240 -6.39 -7.08 -14.28
C ALA A 240 -5.94 -8.26 -13.39
N HIS A 241 -5.33 -7.99 -12.23
CA HIS A 241 -4.93 -9.02 -11.28
C HIS A 241 -6.08 -9.93 -10.86
N PHE A 242 -7.23 -9.36 -10.46
CA PHE A 242 -8.40 -10.13 -10.05
C PHE A 242 -9.04 -10.88 -11.22
N MET A 243 -9.03 -10.31 -12.43
CA MET A 243 -9.58 -10.96 -13.62
C MET A 243 -8.80 -12.21 -14.06
N ARG A 244 -7.54 -12.37 -13.64
CA ARG A 244 -6.77 -13.61 -13.90
C ARG A 244 -7.42 -14.87 -13.32
N PHE A 245 -8.30 -14.71 -12.33
CA PHE A 245 -8.93 -15.84 -11.62
C PHE A 245 -10.33 -16.19 -12.14
N VAL A 246 -10.78 -15.59 -13.25
CA VAL A 246 -12.09 -15.89 -13.86
C VAL A 246 -12.19 -17.35 -14.32
N ASP A 247 -11.09 -17.91 -14.84
CA ASP A 247 -11.00 -19.29 -15.34
C ASP A 247 -10.21 -20.22 -14.39
N GLU A 248 -9.82 -19.73 -13.21
CA GLU A 248 -9.11 -20.54 -12.23
C GLU A 248 -10.03 -21.64 -11.68
N ILE A 249 -9.56 -22.89 -11.71
CA ILE A 249 -10.34 -24.07 -11.29
C ILE A 249 -10.27 -24.25 -9.77
N ARG A 250 -9.17 -23.80 -9.15
CA ARG A 250 -8.97 -23.89 -7.71
C ARG A 250 -9.94 -22.99 -6.96
N VAL A 251 -10.32 -23.43 -5.76
CA VAL A 251 -11.11 -22.63 -4.83
C VAL A 251 -10.24 -21.49 -4.30
N MET A 252 -10.70 -20.25 -4.46
CA MET A 252 -9.96 -19.09 -3.97
C MET A 252 -10.08 -18.95 -2.45
N PRO A 253 -8.98 -18.64 -1.73
CA PRO A 253 -9.02 -18.44 -0.29
C PRO A 253 -9.92 -17.28 0.13
N VAL A 254 -10.48 -17.34 1.34
CA VAL A 254 -11.35 -16.28 1.89
C VAL A 254 -10.66 -14.91 1.85
N ILE A 255 -9.35 -14.86 2.12
CA ILE A 255 -8.56 -13.62 2.09
C ILE A 255 -8.55 -12.95 0.72
N TRP A 256 -8.66 -13.72 -0.38
CA TRP A 256 -8.73 -13.19 -1.73
C TRP A 256 -10.07 -12.50 -1.98
N HIS A 257 -11.17 -13.12 -1.52
CA HIS A 257 -12.49 -12.48 -1.57
C HIS A 257 -12.54 -11.22 -0.70
N GLN A 258 -11.93 -11.26 0.49
CA GLN A 258 -11.81 -10.08 1.35
C GLN A 258 -10.98 -8.98 0.70
N SER A 259 -9.88 -9.31 0.02
CA SER A 259 -9.06 -8.30 -0.66
C SER A 259 -9.82 -7.64 -1.81
N LEU A 260 -10.63 -8.41 -2.55
CA LEU A 260 -11.53 -7.89 -3.58
C LEU A 260 -12.62 -6.99 -2.98
N LEU A 261 -13.22 -7.40 -1.86
CA LEU A 261 -14.21 -6.58 -1.15
C LEU A 261 -13.62 -5.25 -0.71
N THR A 262 -12.43 -5.24 -0.08
CA THR A 262 -11.77 -4.00 0.34
C THR A 262 -11.46 -3.09 -0.86
N PHE A 263 -11.04 -3.66 -1.99
CA PHE A 263 -10.82 -2.92 -3.22
C PHE A 263 -12.11 -2.24 -3.70
N VAL A 264 -13.20 -3.00 -3.85
CA VAL A 264 -14.48 -2.47 -4.31
C VAL A 264 -15.04 -1.42 -3.35
N GLN A 265 -15.08 -1.70 -2.04
CA GLN A 265 -15.57 -0.75 -1.05
C GLN A 265 -14.89 0.62 -1.15
N ARG A 266 -13.58 0.64 -1.41
CA ARG A 266 -12.80 1.87 -1.44
C ARG A 266 -12.82 2.57 -2.80
N TYR A 267 -12.78 1.81 -3.90
CA TYR A 267 -12.51 2.31 -5.24
C TYR A 267 -13.68 2.14 -6.22
N LYS A 268 -14.87 1.72 -5.76
CA LYS A 268 -16.08 1.54 -6.61
C LYS A 268 -16.43 2.70 -7.54
N TYR A 269 -16.13 3.95 -7.14
CA TYR A 269 -16.38 5.15 -7.94
C TYR A 269 -15.31 5.44 -8.99
N GLU A 270 -14.16 4.77 -8.90
CA GLU A 270 -13.01 4.92 -9.80
C GLU A 270 -12.94 3.80 -10.84
N LEU A 271 -13.90 2.87 -10.84
CA LEU A 271 -13.99 1.74 -11.77
C LEU A 271 -14.78 2.10 -13.02
N LEU A 272 -14.33 1.61 -14.18
CA LEU A 272 -15.09 1.73 -15.42
C LEU A 272 -16.32 0.80 -15.38
N LYS A 273 -17.30 1.09 -16.24
CA LYS A 273 -18.50 0.25 -16.39
C LYS A 273 -18.12 -1.19 -16.76
N GLU A 274 -17.21 -1.33 -17.73
CA GLU A 274 -16.65 -2.60 -18.19
C GLU A 274 -16.03 -3.40 -17.04
N ASP A 275 -15.23 -2.76 -16.18
CA ASP A 275 -14.60 -3.41 -15.03
C ASP A 275 -15.64 -3.99 -14.05
N LYS A 276 -16.75 -3.28 -13.84
CA LYS A 276 -17.83 -3.77 -12.96
C LYS A 276 -18.57 -4.95 -13.57
N GLU A 277 -18.81 -4.94 -14.86
CA GLU A 277 -19.40 -6.07 -15.59
C GLU A 277 -18.47 -7.30 -15.55
N HIS A 278 -17.16 -7.08 -15.69
CA HIS A 278 -16.14 -8.12 -15.52
C HIS A 278 -16.16 -8.68 -14.08
N PHE A 279 -16.23 -7.85 -13.05
CA PHE A 279 -16.36 -8.30 -11.66
C PHE A 279 -17.64 -9.11 -11.41
N GLN A 280 -18.77 -8.71 -11.99
CA GLN A 280 -20.00 -9.51 -11.89
C GLN A 280 -19.84 -10.90 -12.50
N THR A 281 -19.11 -11.00 -13.62
CA THR A 281 -18.80 -12.29 -14.26
C THR A 281 -17.86 -13.12 -13.40
N LEU A 282 -16.81 -12.52 -12.85
CA LEU A 282 -15.88 -13.17 -11.91
C LEU A 282 -16.63 -13.74 -10.69
N LEU A 283 -17.50 -12.94 -10.07
CA LEU A 283 -18.26 -13.33 -8.87
C LEU A 283 -19.36 -14.37 -9.13
N LYS A 284 -19.73 -14.63 -10.39
CA LYS A 284 -20.60 -15.77 -10.74
C LYS A 284 -19.84 -17.09 -10.69
N ARG A 285 -18.55 -17.06 -11.05
CA ARG A 285 -17.68 -18.25 -11.11
C ARG A 285 -17.00 -18.50 -9.77
N GLN A 286 -16.37 -17.48 -9.20
CA GLN A 286 -15.67 -17.54 -7.92
C GLN A 286 -16.57 -16.98 -6.81
N ARG A 287 -17.27 -17.88 -6.11
CA ARG A 287 -18.31 -17.54 -5.13
C ARG A 287 -17.91 -17.88 -3.70
N HIS A 288 -18.07 -16.90 -2.82
CA HIS A 288 -18.00 -17.06 -1.37
C HIS A 288 -19.34 -16.71 -0.72
N HIS A 289 -19.89 -17.63 0.07
CA HIS A 289 -21.24 -17.53 0.63
C HIS A 289 -21.51 -16.23 1.42
N LEU A 290 -20.57 -15.75 2.24
CA LEU A 290 -20.75 -14.49 3.00
C LEU A 290 -20.25 -13.21 2.31
N VAL A 291 -19.21 -13.31 1.47
CA VAL A 291 -18.45 -12.13 1.02
C VAL A 291 -18.92 -11.67 -0.36
N THR A 292 -19.24 -12.61 -1.25
CA THR A 292 -19.72 -12.28 -2.60
C THR A 292 -20.98 -11.42 -2.61
N PRO A 293 -22.01 -11.66 -1.76
CA PRO A 293 -23.19 -10.80 -1.70
C PRO A 293 -22.84 -9.34 -1.35
N GLU A 294 -21.90 -9.14 -0.41
CA GLU A 294 -21.44 -7.81 -0.02
C GLU A 294 -20.70 -7.10 -1.15
N ILE A 295 -19.87 -7.82 -1.91
CA ILE A 295 -19.18 -7.23 -3.08
C ILE A 295 -20.21 -6.78 -4.13
N LEU A 296 -21.21 -7.61 -4.42
CA LEU A 296 -22.26 -7.28 -5.39
C LEU A 296 -23.07 -6.07 -4.94
N ARG A 297 -23.43 -5.99 -3.66
CA ARG A 297 -24.13 -4.84 -3.06
C ARG A 297 -23.34 -3.54 -3.26
N GLU A 298 -22.03 -3.57 -3.02
CA GLU A 298 -21.16 -2.40 -3.19
C GLU A 298 -20.98 -2.00 -4.67
N LEU A 299 -20.93 -2.96 -5.60
CA LEU A 299 -20.83 -2.69 -7.04
C LEU A 299 -22.12 -2.05 -7.58
N GLN A 300 -23.28 -2.63 -7.25
CA GLN A 300 -24.59 -2.15 -7.72
C GLN A 300 -24.94 -0.77 -7.17
N GLY A 301 -24.53 -0.47 -5.93
CA GLY A 301 -24.76 0.83 -5.29
C GLY A 301 -23.79 1.93 -5.68
N SER A 302 -23.08 1.83 -6.81
CA SER A 302 -22.00 2.76 -7.17
C SER A 302 -22.07 3.28 -8.61
N ARG A 303 -21.79 4.57 -8.80
CA ARG A 303 -21.64 5.20 -10.13
C ARG A 303 -20.37 4.76 -10.86
N ASN A 304 -20.35 4.81 -12.19
CA ASN A 304 -19.15 4.46 -12.96
C ASN A 304 -18.22 5.66 -13.12
N ARG A 305 -16.93 5.37 -13.29
CA ARG A 305 -15.91 6.40 -13.56
C ARG A 305 -16.20 7.10 -14.88
N GLY A 306 -16.23 8.44 -14.85
CA GLY A 306 -16.46 9.27 -16.04
C GLY A 306 -17.93 9.51 -16.38
N GLU A 307 -18.87 8.90 -15.65
CA GLU A 307 -20.27 9.32 -15.70
C GLU A 307 -20.39 10.68 -15.04
N LYS A 308 -21.00 11.64 -15.76
CA LYS A 308 -21.33 12.95 -15.19
C LYS A 308 -22.33 12.73 -14.06
N GLU A 309 -22.22 13.51 -12.99
CA GLU A 309 -23.31 13.57 -12.03
C GLU A 309 -24.57 13.99 -12.80
N ASP A 310 -25.61 13.17 -12.73
CA ASP A 310 -26.95 13.67 -13.02
C ASP A 310 -27.17 14.79 -12.02
N ASP A 311 -27.09 16.03 -12.51
CA ASP A 311 -27.22 17.24 -11.69
C ASP A 311 -28.49 17.07 -10.85
N PRO A 312 -28.41 16.89 -9.52
CA PRO A 312 -29.61 16.70 -8.71
C PRO A 312 -30.51 17.96 -8.76
N MET A 313 -29.95 19.07 -9.23
CA MET A 313 -30.68 20.28 -9.60
C MET A 313 -31.63 20.07 -10.79
N LEU A 314 -31.26 19.32 -11.83
CA LEU A 314 -32.10 19.10 -13.01
C LEU A 314 -33.28 18.18 -12.71
N THR A 315 -33.09 17.12 -11.93
CA THR A 315 -34.18 16.21 -11.54
C THR A 315 -35.18 16.90 -10.61
N ASN A 316 -34.71 17.73 -9.68
CA ASN A 316 -35.58 18.56 -8.84
C ASN A 316 -36.23 19.71 -9.63
N TYR A 317 -35.56 20.32 -10.61
CA TYR A 317 -36.19 21.32 -11.47
C TYR A 317 -37.28 20.70 -12.34
N ILE A 318 -37.05 19.53 -12.93
CA ILE A 318 -38.03 18.81 -13.75
C ILE A 318 -39.20 18.33 -12.90
N LEU A 319 -38.95 17.79 -11.69
CA LEU A 319 -40.00 17.45 -10.74
C LEU A 319 -40.75 18.70 -10.26
N PHE A 320 -40.07 19.81 -9.98
CA PHE A 320 -40.69 21.08 -9.61
C PHE A 320 -41.54 21.65 -10.75
N TYR A 321 -41.08 21.60 -12.00
CA TYR A 321 -41.86 22.00 -13.17
C TYR A 321 -43.02 21.05 -13.49
N LEU A 322 -42.89 19.75 -13.25
CA LEU A 322 -44.01 18.81 -13.36
C LEU A 322 -45.01 19.02 -12.23
N PHE A 323 -44.57 19.23 -11.00
CA PHE A 323 -45.45 19.46 -9.84
C PHE A 323 -46.17 20.82 -9.93
N PHE A 324 -45.44 21.89 -10.27
CA PHE A 324 -46.02 23.22 -10.47
C PHE A 324 -46.73 23.38 -11.81
N GLY A 325 -46.31 22.68 -12.87
CA GLY A 325 -47.00 22.67 -14.17
C GLY A 325 -48.34 21.95 -14.11
N ILE A 326 -48.46 20.87 -13.32
CA ILE A 326 -49.74 20.19 -13.04
C ILE A 326 -50.61 21.06 -12.11
N ALA A 327 -50.02 21.74 -11.12
CA ALA A 327 -50.76 22.68 -10.28
C ALA A 327 -51.30 23.89 -11.07
N PHE A 328 -50.57 24.38 -12.07
CA PHE A 328 -51.02 25.49 -12.92
C PHE A 328 -52.19 25.10 -13.83
N ASN A 329 -52.19 23.89 -14.38
CA ASN A 329 -53.32 23.40 -15.20
C ASN A 329 -54.61 23.12 -14.39
N SER A 330 -54.51 22.94 -13.07
CA SER A 330 -55.69 22.76 -12.20
C SER A 330 -56.25 24.09 -11.68
N VAL A 331 -55.46 25.17 -11.69
CA VAL A 331 -55.87 26.51 -11.22
C VAL A 331 -56.40 27.40 -12.36
N VAL A 332 -56.07 27.10 -13.63
CA VAL A 332 -56.53 27.89 -14.80
C VAL A 332 -57.83 27.33 -15.40
N ASN A 333 -58.80 26.99 -14.55
CA ASN A 333 -60.20 26.83 -14.97
C ASN A 333 -61.14 27.84 -14.28
N SER A 334 -60.58 28.88 -13.67
CA SER A 334 -61.34 30.01 -13.15
C SER A 334 -60.45 31.25 -13.14
N CYS A 335 -60.91 32.31 -13.82
CA CYS A 335 -60.30 33.63 -14.00
C CYS A 335 -59.38 33.80 -15.23
N ASP A 336 -59.95 34.52 -16.20
CA ASP A 336 -59.24 35.31 -17.21
C ASP A 336 -58.18 36.19 -16.55
N ILE A 337 -56.90 35.95 -16.82
CA ILE A 337 -55.82 36.94 -16.92
C ILE A 337 -54.66 36.25 -17.66
N CYS A 338 -54.38 36.70 -18.87
CA CYS A 338 -53.20 36.32 -19.64
C CYS A 338 -51.93 36.89 -18.99
N TYR A 339 -51.06 36.04 -18.45
CA TYR A 339 -49.64 36.37 -18.28
C TYR A 339 -48.79 35.48 -19.19
N VAL A 340 -48.29 36.09 -20.27
CA VAL A 340 -47.24 35.53 -21.12
C VAL A 340 -45.93 35.61 -20.34
N ILE A 341 -45.46 34.48 -19.80
CA ILE A 341 -44.11 34.38 -19.23
C ILE A 341 -43.17 33.93 -20.35
N SER A 342 -42.45 34.88 -20.93
CA SER A 342 -41.34 34.64 -21.84
C SER A 342 -40.12 34.22 -21.04
N LEU A 343 -39.70 32.95 -21.14
CA LEU A 343 -38.42 32.47 -20.63
C LEU A 343 -37.32 32.80 -21.65
N THR A 344 -36.45 33.74 -21.33
CA THR A 344 -35.16 33.89 -22.01
C THR A 344 -34.06 33.25 -21.17
N ALA A 345 -33.58 32.10 -21.64
CA ALA A 345 -32.29 31.55 -21.27
C ALA A 345 -31.19 32.30 -22.02
N THR A 346 -30.22 32.88 -21.31
CA THR A 346 -28.97 33.31 -21.94
C THR A 346 -27.76 32.98 -21.07
N HIS A 347 -26.99 32.06 -21.64
CA HIS A 347 -25.57 31.81 -21.41
C HIS A 347 -24.75 33.12 -21.45
N LEU A 348 -23.85 33.26 -20.47
CA LEU A 348 -22.52 33.87 -20.55
C LEU A 348 -22.29 35.07 -21.53
N GLN A 349 -22.09 36.28 -21.00
CA GLN A 349 -21.13 37.24 -21.61
C GLN A 349 -20.64 38.28 -20.58
N LEU A 350 -19.31 38.38 -20.49
CA LEU A 350 -18.58 39.37 -19.73
C LEU A 350 -18.65 40.71 -20.50
N GLN A 351 -19.19 41.77 -19.91
CA GLN A 351 -18.96 43.14 -20.38
C GLN A 351 -18.58 44.06 -19.22
N LEU A 352 -17.44 44.73 -19.38
CA LEU A 352 -16.97 45.85 -18.56
C LEU A 352 -17.53 47.12 -19.18
N SER A 353 -18.24 47.93 -18.39
CA SER A 353 -18.52 49.33 -18.75
C SER A 353 -18.40 50.20 -17.51
N THR A 354 -17.50 51.18 -17.57
CA THR A 354 -17.39 52.28 -16.61
C THR A 354 -18.42 53.35 -16.95
N THR A 355 -19.33 53.64 -16.03
CA THR A 355 -20.22 54.80 -16.10
C THR A 355 -20.21 55.53 -14.76
N GLN A 356 -19.70 56.77 -14.77
CA GLN A 356 -19.84 57.71 -13.66
C GLN A 356 -21.29 58.17 -13.58
N SER A 357 -21.92 58.04 -12.40
CA SER A 357 -23.15 58.77 -12.10
C SER A 357 -22.89 59.81 -11.01
N LYS A 358 -22.99 61.08 -11.39
CA LYS A 358 -22.92 62.25 -10.51
C LYS A 358 -24.19 62.30 -9.65
N LYS A 359 -24.24 61.60 -8.51
CA LYS A 359 -25.21 61.91 -7.43
C LYS A 359 -24.93 61.32 -6.04
N THR A 360 -23.95 60.45 -5.88
CA THR A 360 -23.52 59.99 -4.55
C THR A 360 -22.01 59.77 -4.60
N GLY A 361 -21.23 60.62 -3.92
CA GLY A 361 -19.77 60.58 -3.94
C GLY A 361 -19.17 59.34 -3.25
N LEU A 362 -19.38 58.15 -3.84
CA LEU A 362 -18.83 56.89 -3.38
C LEU A 362 -18.10 56.19 -4.53
N THR A 363 -16.79 56.03 -4.35
CA THR A 363 -15.89 55.28 -5.22
C THR A 363 -15.92 53.80 -4.81
N PHE A 364 -16.29 52.89 -5.73
CA PHE A 364 -16.11 51.45 -5.52
C PHE A 364 -14.97 50.95 -6.39
N GLN A 365 -13.89 50.52 -5.72
CA GLN A 365 -12.75 49.82 -6.32
C GLN A 365 -12.97 48.31 -6.15
N ARG A 366 -12.86 47.55 -7.23
CA ARG A 366 -12.93 46.07 -7.19
C ARG A 366 -11.64 45.53 -6.57
N CYS A 367 -11.72 44.59 -5.64
CA CYS A 367 -10.58 43.75 -5.26
C CYS A 367 -10.85 42.27 -5.53
N GLN A 368 -9.76 41.59 -5.85
CA GLN A 368 -9.68 40.28 -6.48
C GLN A 368 -9.97 39.10 -5.53
N TRP A 369 -10.28 37.97 -6.17
CA TRP A 369 -10.41 36.64 -5.59
C TRP A 369 -9.13 36.18 -4.88
N LYS A 370 -9.28 35.61 -3.67
CA LYS A 370 -8.30 34.69 -3.08
C LYS A 370 -8.99 33.39 -2.69
N ARG A 371 -8.39 32.29 -3.15
CA ARG A 371 -8.75 30.90 -2.90
C ARG A 371 -8.16 30.47 -1.57
N THR A 372 -8.96 29.92 -0.66
CA THR A 372 -8.50 29.07 0.44
C THR A 372 -9.51 27.97 0.73
N ASP A 373 -8.96 26.77 0.90
CA ASP A 373 -9.62 25.52 1.25
C ASP A 373 -10.25 25.56 2.65
N SER A 374 -11.21 24.65 2.87
CA SER A 374 -11.81 24.22 4.16
C SER A 374 -13.25 24.67 4.41
N PHE A 375 -14.00 23.71 4.93
CA PHE A 375 -15.41 23.70 5.27
C PHE A 375 -15.82 24.84 6.23
N HIS A 376 -17.09 25.25 6.12
CA HIS A 376 -17.84 26.28 6.87
C HIS A 376 -17.72 27.74 6.38
N CYS A 377 -18.73 28.19 5.61
CA CYS A 377 -19.16 29.59 5.63
C CYS A 377 -20.23 29.76 6.71
N VAL A 378 -19.85 30.41 7.82
CA VAL A 378 -20.80 31.01 8.76
C VAL A 378 -21.14 32.40 8.23
N LEU A 379 -22.41 32.62 7.88
CA LEU A 379 -22.92 33.96 7.57
C LEU A 379 -23.04 34.77 8.88
N PHE A 380 -22.17 35.77 9.06
CA PHE A 380 -22.39 36.82 10.06
C PHE A 380 -23.21 37.94 9.45
N TRP A 381 -24.40 38.20 10.00
CA TRP A 381 -25.12 39.45 9.80
C TRP A 381 -24.62 40.47 10.82
N LYS A 382 -23.92 41.52 10.38
CA LYS A 382 -23.72 42.73 11.18
C LYS A 382 -24.78 43.76 10.77
N LYS A 383 -25.75 43.98 11.65
CA LYS A 383 -26.72 45.07 11.51
C LYS A 383 -26.05 46.36 12.01
N GLU A 384 -25.51 47.16 11.10
CA GLU A 384 -25.15 48.55 11.42
C GLU A 384 -26.40 49.42 11.27
N ARG A 385 -26.95 49.83 12.41
CA ARG A 385 -27.85 50.99 12.49
C ARG A 385 -27.01 52.21 12.17
N GLN A 386 -27.35 52.93 11.09
CA GLN A 386 -26.98 54.34 11.02
C GLN A 386 -27.87 55.13 12.00
N LEU A 387 -27.25 56.15 12.59
CA LEU A 387 -27.73 57.00 13.69
C LEU A 387 -29.21 57.37 13.63
#